data_AF-A0A450XP12-F1
#
_entry.id   AF-A0A450XP12-F1
#
_cell.length_a   1.000
_cell.length_b   1.000
_cell.length_c   1.000
_cell.angle_alpha   90.00
_cell.angle_beta   90.00
_cell.angle_gamma   90.00
#
_symmetry.space_group_name_H-M   'P 1'
#
loop_
_entity.id
_entity.type
_entity.pdbx_description
1 polymer ?
#
loop_
_entity_poly.entity_id
_entity_poly.type
_entity_poly.pdbx_seq_one_letter_code
_entity_poly.pdbx_strand_id
1 'polypeptide(L)'
;MYTTYCLNAGALTPGSLDALKTLFGNKTIEISVCDTEEIEQDETAYLLANPVNRARLQEAMENVANRKNLVSVDLSDIAHESRL
;
A
#
# COMPACT_ATOMS: atom_id res chain seq x y z
N MET A 1 -18.16 -4.98 -0.70
CA MET A 1 -16.74 -5.08 -1.07
C MET A 1 -16.46 -3.95 -2.05
N TYR A 2 -15.63 -2.98 -1.64
CA TYR A 2 -15.19 -1.87 -2.48
C TYR A 2 -13.78 -2.18 -2.97
N THR A 3 -13.52 -1.91 -4.25
CA THR A 3 -12.17 -2.00 -4.82
C THR A 3 -11.74 -0.59 -5.14
N THR A 4 -10.71 -0.12 -4.44
CA THR A 4 -10.15 1.22 -4.65
C THR A 4 -8.97 1.12 -5.61
N TYR A 5 -9.01 1.89 -6.68
CA TYR A 5 -7.89 2.05 -7.62
C TYR A 5 -7.29 3.43 -7.44
N CYS A 6 -6.04 3.50 -6.97
CA CYS A 6 -5.29 4.75 -6.85
C CYS A 6 -4.39 4.93 -8.07
N LEU A 7 -4.49 6.08 -8.73
CA LEU A 7 -3.65 6.44 -9.86
C LEU A 7 -3.39 7.93 -9.88
N ASN A 8 -2.26 8.34 -10.45
CA ASN A 8 -1.97 9.75 -10.71
C ASN A 8 -3.01 10.31 -11.71
N ALA A 9 -3.53 11.52 -11.43
CA ALA A 9 -4.52 12.15 -12.30
C ALA A 9 -4.02 12.37 -13.74
N GLY A 10 -2.72 12.61 -13.92
CA GLY A 10 -2.10 12.73 -15.26
C GLY A 10 -2.07 11.43 -16.06
N ALA A 11 -2.32 10.28 -15.44
CA ALA A 11 -2.49 9.00 -16.14
C ALA A 11 -3.91 8.81 -16.71
N LEU A 12 -4.86 9.69 -16.36
CA LEU A 12 -6.20 9.67 -16.94
C LEU A 12 -6.15 10.15 -18.39
N THR A 13 -6.78 9.37 -19.26
CA THR A 13 -6.97 9.72 -20.67
C THR A 13 -8.41 10.13 -20.90
N PRO A 14 -8.73 10.84 -22.00
CA PRO A 14 -10.10 11.20 -22.33
C PRO A 14 -11.09 10.01 -22.38
N GLY A 15 -10.61 8.79 -22.66
CA GLY A 15 -11.42 7.57 -22.70
C GLY A 15 -11.54 6.79 -21.37
N SER A 16 -10.87 7.24 -20.30
CA SER A 16 -10.82 6.51 -19.03
C SER A 16 -12.21 6.33 -18.39
N LEU A 17 -13.09 7.33 -18.48
CA LEU A 17 -14.46 7.23 -17.96
C LEU A 17 -15.32 6.22 -18.74
N ASP A 18 -15.12 6.10 -20.05
CA ASP A 18 -15.88 5.16 -20.87
C ASP A 18 -15.44 3.71 -20.62
N ALA A 19 -14.14 3.50 -20.35
CA ALA A 19 -13.65 2.22 -19.85
C ALA A 19 -14.28 1.85 -18.50
N LEU A 20 -14.35 2.79 -17.55
CA LEU A 20 -15.00 2.56 -16.25
C LEU A 20 -16.49 2.21 -16.41
N LYS A 21 -17.23 2.93 -17.26
CA LYS A 21 -18.65 2.62 -17.56
C LYS A 21 -18.81 1.22 -18.16
N THR A 22 -17.90 0.82 -19.04
CA THR A 22 -17.92 -0.51 -19.68
C THR A 22 -17.69 -1.62 -18.66
N LEU A 23 -16.73 -1.43 -17.74
CA LEU A 23 -16.36 -2.42 -16.72
C LEU A 23 -17.39 -2.54 -15.60
N PHE A 24 -17.98 -1.42 -15.17
CA PHE A 24 -18.85 -1.39 -13.99
C PHE A 24 -20.35 -1.26 -14.34
N GLY A 25 -20.70 -1.07 -15.61
CA GLY A 25 -22.08 -1.07 -16.11
C GLY A 25 -22.97 -0.08 -15.36
N ASN A 26 -24.05 -0.59 -14.77
CA ASN A 26 -25.05 0.20 -14.04
C ASN A 26 -24.71 0.44 -12.55
N LYS A 27 -23.48 0.15 -12.11
CA LYS A 27 -23.09 0.40 -10.72
C LYS A 27 -22.89 1.89 -10.48
N THR A 28 -23.30 2.36 -9.31
CA THR A 28 -22.90 3.68 -8.82
C THR A 28 -21.39 3.66 -8.55
N ILE A 29 -20.68 4.62 -9.12
CA ILE A 29 -19.24 4.79 -8.89
C ILE A 29 -19.00 6.07 -8.09
N GLU A 30 -18.01 6.02 -7.22
CA GLU A 30 -17.48 7.16 -6.47
C GLU A 30 -16.05 7.43 -6.97
N ILE A 31 -15.75 8.70 -7.26
CA ILE A 31 -14.41 9.14 -7.63
C ILE A 31 -13.94 10.09 -6.54
N SER A 32 -12.96 9.66 -5.74
CA SER A 32 -12.31 10.49 -4.73
C SER A 32 -11.04 11.09 -5.33
N VAL A 33 -10.86 12.40 -5.20
CA VAL A 33 -9.62 13.11 -5.53
C VAL A 33 -9.02 13.56 -4.21
N CYS A 34 -7.87 13.00 -3.86
CA CYS A 34 -7.15 13.34 -2.64
C CYS A 34 -5.79 13.94 -3.02
N ASP A 35 -5.25 14.79 -2.16
CA ASP A 35 -3.88 15.27 -2.34
C ASP A 35 -2.91 14.09 -2.21
N THR A 36 -1.82 14.10 -2.99
CA THR A 36 -0.87 12.98 -3.06
C THR A 36 -0.32 12.56 -1.69
N GLU A 37 -0.20 13.53 -0.78
CA GLU A 37 0.23 13.35 0.62
C GLU A 37 -0.80 12.61 1.49
N GLU A 38 -2.08 12.56 1.08
CA GLU A 38 -3.13 11.79 1.75
C GLU A 38 -3.27 10.37 1.17
N ILE A 39 -2.83 10.15 -0.09
CA ILE A 39 -2.89 8.85 -0.78
C ILE A 39 -1.68 8.00 -0.44
N GLU A 40 -0.49 8.60 -0.47
CA GLU A 40 0.67 8.01 0.18
C GLU A 40 0.46 8.19 1.67
N GLN A 41 -0.18 7.21 2.33
CA GLN A 41 0.02 7.09 3.76
C GLN A 41 1.54 7.02 3.95
N ASP A 42 2.12 8.12 4.42
CA ASP A 42 3.51 8.15 4.84
C ASP A 42 3.59 7.16 6.00
N GLU A 43 3.92 5.91 5.66
CA GLU A 43 4.01 4.80 6.59
C GLU A 43 5.02 5.14 7.69
N THR A 44 6.03 5.97 7.38
CA THR A 44 6.96 6.47 8.39
C THR A 44 6.24 7.41 9.35
N ALA A 45 5.49 8.40 8.86
CA ALA A 45 4.68 9.28 9.71
C ALA A 45 3.66 8.50 10.55
N TYR A 46 2.99 7.49 9.97
CA TYR A 46 2.06 6.60 10.66
C TYR A 46 2.76 5.79 11.78
N LEU A 47 3.90 5.16 11.49
CA LEU A 47 4.68 4.42 12.47
C LEU A 47 5.21 5.33 13.58
N LEU A 48 5.59 6.57 13.26
CA LEU A 48 6.12 7.54 14.23
C LEU A 48 5.02 8.17 15.10
N ALA A 49 3.80 8.30 14.60
CA ALA A 49 2.67 8.88 15.33
C ALA A 49 2.23 8.04 16.54
N ASN A 50 2.28 6.71 16.42
CA ASN A 50 1.94 5.80 17.52
C ASN A 50 3.21 5.44 18.34
N PRO A 51 3.24 5.73 19.66
CA PRO A 51 4.42 5.46 20.49
C PRO A 51 4.82 3.97 20.54
N VAL A 52 3.86 3.04 20.44
CA VAL A 52 4.12 1.61 20.41
C VAL A 52 4.76 1.19 19.10
N ASN A 53 4.25 1.69 17.97
CA ASN A 53 4.81 1.40 16.65
C ASN A 53 6.21 2.01 16.50
N ARG A 54 6.41 3.24 16.99
CA ARG A 54 7.71 3.90 17.02
C ARG A 54 8.74 3.10 17.81
N ALA A 55 8.39 2.60 18.99
CA ALA A 55 9.29 1.78 19.80
C ALA A 55 9.67 0.47 19.09
N ARG A 56 8.70 -0.20 18.45
CA ARG A 56 8.95 -1.41 17.65
C ARG A 56 9.86 -1.15 16.46
N LEU A 57 9.66 -0.04 15.75
CA LEU A 57 10.51 0.36 14.63
C LEU A 57 11.95 0.60 15.10
N GLN A 58 12.13 1.31 16.22
CA GLN A 58 13.45 1.58 16.78
C GLN A 58 14.17 0.28 17.19
N GLU A 59 13.48 -0.64 17.85
CA GLU A 59 14.04 -1.96 18.20
C GLU A 59 14.44 -2.76 16.95
N ALA A 60 13.61 -2.75 15.90
CA ALA A 60 13.93 -3.41 14.64
C ALA A 60 15.19 -2.82 13.98
N MET A 61 15.35 -1.49 14.00
CA MET A 61 16.55 -0.81 13.50
C MET A 61 17.80 -1.21 14.29
N GLU A 62 17.70 -1.29 15.63
CA GLU A 62 18.81 -1.73 16.49
C GLU A 62 19.19 -3.20 16.23
N ASN A 63 18.20 -4.06 16.03
CA ASN A 63 18.42 -5.47 15.67
C ASN A 63 19.18 -5.60 14.34
N VAL A 64 18.79 -4.84 13.31
CA VAL A 64 19.50 -4.82 12.01
C VAL A 64 20.93 -4.28 12.16
N ALA A 65 21.10 -3.14 12.82
CA ALA A 65 22.41 -2.51 13.00
C ALA A 65 23.40 -3.42 13.73
N ASN A 66 22.91 -4.20 14.69
CA ASN A 66 23.73 -5.12 15.49
C ASN A 66 23.74 -6.56 14.97
N ARG A 67 23.06 -6.84 13.84
CA ARG A 67 22.85 -8.19 13.29
C ARG A 67 22.32 -9.19 14.32
N LYS A 68 21.38 -8.74 15.16
CA LYS A 68 20.70 -9.56 16.18
C LYS A 68 19.28 -9.87 15.72
N ASN A 69 18.76 -11.03 16.10
CA ASN A 69 17.37 -11.42 15.88
C ASN A 69 16.93 -11.34 14.39
N LEU A 70 17.84 -11.57 13.45
CA LEU A 70 17.55 -11.62 12.02
C LEU A 70 17.30 -13.06 11.59
N VAL A 71 16.23 -13.27 10.84
CA VAL A 71 15.94 -14.55 10.17
C VAL A 71 16.24 -14.39 8.70
N SER A 72 17.10 -15.24 8.15
CA SER A 72 17.32 -15.30 6.71
C SER A 72 16.23 -16.15 6.09
N VAL A 73 15.54 -15.59 5.10
CA VAL A 73 14.49 -16.29 4.36
C VAL A 73 14.87 -16.30 2.89
N ASP A 74 14.79 -17.46 2.24
CA ASP A 74 14.90 -17.55 0.80
C ASP A 74 13.58 -17.06 0.18
N LEU A 75 13.65 -16.05 -0.68
CA LEU A 75 12.46 -15.48 -1.31
C LEU A 75 11.74 -16.49 -2.23
N SER A 76 12.44 -17.54 -2.67
CA SER A 76 11.82 -18.63 -3.43
C SER A 76 10.88 -19.51 -2.58
N ASP A 77 11.13 -19.62 -1.27
CA ASP A 77 10.25 -20.36 -0.36
C ASP A 77 8.91 -19.64 -0.14
N ILE A 78 8.92 -18.29 -0.13
CA ILE A 78 7.72 -17.46 0.06
C ILE A 78 6.79 -17.52 -1.18
N ALA A 79 7.35 -17.66 -2.37
CA ALA A 79 6.57 -17.69 -3.62
C ALA A 79 5.70 -18.95 -3.78
N HIS A 80 5.91 -20.00 -2.98
CA HIS A 80 5.15 -21.24 -3.02
C HIS A 80 3.96 -21.30 -2.06
N GLU A 81 3.89 -20.45 -1.04
CA GLU A 81 2.78 -20.45 -0.08
C GLU A 81 1.50 -19.78 -0.62
N SER A 82 1.60 -18.92 -1.64
CA SER A 82 0.44 -18.24 -2.26
C SER A 82 -0.38 -19.09 -3.24
N ARG A 83 -0.20 -20.43 -3.24
CA ARG A 83 -0.84 -21.37 -4.18
C ARG A 83 -1.74 -22.44 -3.55
N LEU A 84 -2.12 -22.32 -2.28
CA LEU A 84 -3.08 -23.21 -1.62
C LEU A 84 -4.37 -22.47 -1.22
#